data_AF-A0A922MHZ4-F1
#
_entry.id   AF-A0A922MHZ4-F1
#
_cell.length_a   1.000
_cell.length_b   1.000
_cell.length_c   1.000
_cell.angle_alpha   90.00
_cell.angle_beta   90.00
_cell.angle_gamma   90.00
#
_symmetry.space_group_name_H-M   'P 1'
#
loop_
_entity.id
_entity.type
_entity.pdbx_description
1 polymer ?
#
loop_
_entity_poly.entity_id
_entity_poly.type
_entity_poly.pdbx_seq_one_letter_code
_entity_poly.pdbx_strand_id
1 'polypeptide(L)'
;MLSKILIIAFIVGTASAATVRGRPPPKPLAFADKDGCYIEEINDVIGFGESVAPIGICHRIYCGRMMTYASCSTVATDDPTCHVTGEDLSKPYPHCCPYLKCDAHDDLFEPSIIPK
;
A
#
# COMPACT_ATOMS: atom_id res chain seq x y z
N MET A 1 -28.41 -25.17 9.83
CA MET A 1 -28.00 -23.83 10.33
C MET A 1 -26.49 -23.65 10.33
N LEU A 2 -25.70 -24.68 10.64
CA LEU A 2 -24.23 -24.69 10.54
C LEU A 2 -23.68 -24.24 9.17
N SER A 3 -24.28 -24.73 8.08
CA SER A 3 -23.84 -24.42 6.71
C SER A 3 -23.96 -22.92 6.35
N LYS A 4 -24.96 -22.20 6.87
CA LYS A 4 -25.12 -20.76 6.63
C LYS A 4 -24.09 -19.93 7.41
N ILE A 5 -23.71 -20.39 8.61
CA ILE A 5 -22.69 -19.74 9.45
C ILE A 5 -21.30 -19.87 8.81
N LEU A 6 -20.98 -21.02 8.23
CA LEU A 6 -19.71 -21.24 7.50
C LEU A 6 -19.57 -20.34 6.27
N ILE A 7 -20.67 -20.10 5.53
CA ILE A 7 -20.67 -19.23 4.35
C ILE A 7 -20.44 -17.76 4.76
N ILE A 8 -21.09 -17.31 5.83
CA ILE A 8 -20.92 -15.93 6.31
C ILE A 8 -19.49 -15.71 6.83
N ALA A 9 -18.91 -16.68 7.53
CA ALA A 9 -17.52 -16.60 8.00
C ALA A 9 -16.49 -16.54 6.86
N PHE A 10 -16.78 -17.18 5.72
CA PHE A 10 -15.88 -17.18 4.56
C PHE A 10 -15.86 -15.83 3.82
N ILE A 11 -17.00 -15.12 3.77
CA ILE A 11 -17.13 -13.82 3.11
C ILE A 11 -16.40 -12.71 3.87
N VAL A 12 -16.44 -12.74 5.22
CA VAL A 12 -15.81 -11.73 6.09
C VAL A 12 -14.27 -11.75 6.02
N GLY A 13 -13.67 -12.82 5.49
CA GLY A 13 -12.21 -12.98 5.38
C GLY A 13 -11.54 -12.21 4.23
N THR A 14 -12.29 -11.52 3.36
CA THR A 14 -11.75 -10.93 2.11
C THR A 14 -11.57 -9.41 2.17
N ALA A 15 -11.06 -8.87 3.28
CA ALA A 15 -10.54 -7.50 3.32
C ALA A 15 -9.04 -7.52 2.97
N SER A 16 -8.70 -7.63 1.69
CA SER A 16 -7.31 -7.66 1.24
C SER A 16 -6.76 -6.25 1.03
N ALA A 17 -6.34 -5.60 2.12
CA ALA A 17 -5.24 -4.65 1.97
C ALA A 17 -4.00 -5.47 1.57
N ALA A 18 -3.45 -5.25 0.37
CA ALA A 18 -2.28 -5.96 -0.13
C ALA A 18 -1.03 -5.50 0.65
N THR A 19 -0.89 -6.06 1.85
CA THR A 19 0.28 -5.89 2.69
C THR A 19 1.10 -7.17 2.66
N VAL A 20 2.34 -7.06 2.20
CA VAL A 20 3.29 -8.17 2.21
C VAL A 20 4.27 -7.94 3.34
N ARG A 21 4.53 -8.98 4.14
CA ARG A 21 5.57 -8.95 5.17
C ARG A 21 6.72 -9.85 4.77
N GLY A 22 7.93 -9.31 4.85
CA GLY A 22 9.16 -10.01 4.51
C GLY A 22 10.23 -9.80 5.57
N ARG A 23 11.22 -10.69 5.60
CA ARG A 23 12.48 -10.38 6.29
C ARG A 23 13.21 -9.32 5.45
N PRO A 24 13.79 -8.29 6.09
CA PRO A 24 14.59 -7.32 5.36
C PRO A 24 15.79 -8.02 4.69
N PRO A 25 16.24 -7.52 3.53
CA PRO A 25 17.44 -8.02 2.87
C PRO A 25 18.67 -7.89 3.79
N PRO A 26 19.72 -8.70 3.57
CA PRO A 26 20.96 -8.58 4.33
C PRO A 26 21.54 -7.18 4.12
N LYS A 27 21.85 -6.51 5.23
CA LYS A 27 22.42 -5.16 5.22
C LYS A 27 23.83 -5.18 4.63
N PRO A 28 24.15 -4.37 3.61
CA PRO A 28 25.51 -4.24 3.09
C PRO A 28 26.49 -3.76 4.17
N LEU A 29 27.76 -4.17 4.08
CA LEU A 29 28.82 -3.79 5.03
C LEU A 29 28.97 -2.27 5.18
N ALA A 30 28.73 -1.52 4.10
CA ALA A 30 28.79 -0.06 4.10
C ALA A 30 27.77 0.60 5.05
N PHE A 31 26.72 -0.11 5.44
CA PHE A 31 25.68 0.38 6.35
C PHE A 31 25.68 -0.36 7.70
N ALA A 32 26.68 -1.19 7.99
CA ALA A 32 26.73 -2.04 9.19
C ALA A 32 26.52 -1.25 10.49
N ASP A 33 27.01 0.00 10.54
CA ASP A 33 26.94 0.87 11.72
C ASP A 33 25.60 1.60 11.89
N LYS A 34 24.71 1.56 10.88
CA LYS A 34 23.39 2.19 10.95
C LYS A 34 22.36 1.20 11.50
N ASP A 35 21.66 1.55 12.57
CA ASP A 35 20.54 0.76 13.06
C ASP A 35 19.29 0.93 12.17
N GLY A 36 18.58 -0.18 11.92
CA GLY A 36 17.35 -0.19 11.11
C GLY A 36 17.36 -1.17 9.94
N CYS A 37 16.43 -1.00 9.00
CA CYS A 37 16.23 -1.85 7.83
C CYS A 37 16.90 -1.24 6.60
N TYR A 38 17.68 -2.04 5.87
CA TYR A 38 18.18 -1.65 4.56
C TYR A 38 17.07 -1.76 3.52
N ILE A 39 16.91 -0.71 2.72
CA ILE A 39 15.90 -0.56 1.68
C ILE A 39 16.63 -0.49 0.33
N GLU A 40 16.43 -1.50 -0.51
CA GLU A 40 17.12 -1.61 -1.80
C GLU A 40 16.72 -0.48 -2.75
N GLU A 41 15.46 -0.06 -2.70
CA GLU A 41 14.85 0.92 -3.61
C GLU A 41 15.46 2.33 -3.48
N ILE A 42 15.95 2.69 -2.29
CA ILE A 42 16.63 3.97 -2.03
C ILE A 42 18.12 3.79 -1.72
N ASN A 43 18.59 2.54 -1.66
CA ASN A 43 19.94 2.16 -1.27
C ASN A 43 20.39 2.84 0.05
N ASP A 44 19.53 2.83 1.06
CA ASP A 44 19.83 3.39 2.38
C ASP A 44 19.12 2.62 3.50
N VAL A 45 19.47 2.93 4.74
CA VAL A 45 18.87 2.38 5.95
C VAL A 45 17.92 3.38 6.55
N ILE A 46 16.68 2.95 6.80
CA ILE A 46 15.69 3.72 7.58
C ILE A 46 15.59 3.16 8.99
N GLY A 47 15.26 4.00 9.97
CA GLY A 47 15.15 3.62 11.36
C GLY A 47 14.01 2.63 11.62
N PHE A 48 14.11 1.88 12.72
CA PHE A 48 12.99 1.06 13.18
C PHE A 48 11.80 1.94 13.58
N GLY A 49 10.59 1.55 13.15
CA GLY A 49 9.38 2.33 13.32
C GLY A 49 9.13 3.36 12.22
N GLU A 50 10.06 3.53 11.28
CA GLU A 50 9.90 4.48 10.18
C GLU A 50 9.30 3.83 8.93
N SER A 51 8.81 4.66 8.02
CA SER A 51 8.39 4.24 6.69
C SER A 51 8.83 5.19 5.61
N VAL A 52 9.10 4.65 4.44
CA VAL A 52 9.45 5.37 3.22
C VAL A 52 8.51 4.99 2.08
N ALA A 53 8.27 5.93 1.18
CA ALA A 53 7.54 5.72 -0.07
C ALA A 53 8.43 6.21 -1.22
N PRO A 54 9.27 5.33 -1.80
CA PRO A 54 10.20 5.73 -2.86
C PRO A 54 9.46 6.23 -4.11
N ILE A 55 10.00 7.23 -4.79
CA ILE A 55 9.48 7.70 -6.08
C ILE A 55 9.91 6.70 -7.16
N GLY A 56 9.05 6.46 -8.17
CA GLY A 56 9.31 5.48 -9.24
C GLY A 56 8.73 4.09 -8.96
N ILE A 57 8.21 3.84 -7.76
CA ILE A 57 7.51 2.60 -7.40
C ILE A 57 6.34 2.90 -6.46
N CYS A 58 5.16 2.33 -6.73
CA CYS A 58 3.96 2.67 -5.99
C CYS A 58 3.66 1.75 -4.80
N HIS A 59 4.54 1.78 -3.79
CA HIS A 59 4.27 1.17 -2.51
C HIS A 59 4.93 1.94 -1.37
N ARG A 60 4.48 1.69 -0.14
CA ARG A 60 5.14 2.17 1.08
C ARG A 60 5.81 1.02 1.79
N ILE A 61 7.03 1.25 2.25
CA ILE A 61 7.84 0.30 3.01
C ILE A 61 7.90 0.77 4.45
N TYR A 62 7.55 -0.10 5.39
CA TYR A 62 7.65 0.13 6.82
C TYR A 62 8.71 -0.79 7.43
N CYS A 63 9.66 -0.19 8.15
CA CYS A 63 10.69 -0.91 8.87
C CYS A 63 10.21 -1.20 10.30
N GLY A 64 9.78 -2.44 10.56
CA GLY A 64 9.48 -2.92 11.91
C GLY A 64 10.42 -4.05 12.31
N ARG A 65 9.93 -4.95 13.18
CA ARG A 65 10.58 -6.26 13.40
C ARG A 65 10.64 -7.10 12.11
N MET A 66 9.70 -6.84 11.20
CA MET A 66 9.67 -7.33 9.83
C MET A 66 9.47 -6.13 8.91
N MET A 67 9.95 -6.23 7.69
CA MET A 67 9.69 -5.23 6.67
C MET A 67 8.29 -5.45 6.12
N THR A 68 7.49 -4.40 6.09
CA THR A 68 6.12 -4.46 5.57
C THR A 68 5.98 -3.56 4.36
N TYR A 69 5.50 -4.12 3.26
CA TYR A 69 5.20 -3.40 2.03
C TYR A 69 3.69 -3.24 1.92
N ALA A 70 3.22 -2.02 1.69
CA ALA A 70 1.83 -1.70 1.40
C ALA A 70 1.72 -1.20 -0.04
N SER A 71 1.06 -1.97 -0.90
CA SER A 71 0.76 -1.57 -2.28
C SER A 71 -0.64 -0.95 -2.38
N CYS A 72 -0.96 -0.42 -3.56
CA CYS A 72 -2.30 0.09 -3.84
C CYS A 72 -3.36 -1.01 -3.73
N SER A 73 -4.56 -0.60 -3.31
CA SER A 73 -5.74 -1.45 -3.38
C SER A 73 -6.18 -1.62 -4.84
N THR A 74 -6.71 -2.79 -5.17
CA THR A 74 -7.33 -3.01 -6.47
C THR A 74 -8.61 -2.18 -6.56
N VAL A 75 -8.73 -1.38 -7.63
CA VAL A 75 -9.94 -0.63 -7.98
C VAL A 75 -10.48 -1.15 -9.31
N ALA A 76 -11.79 -1.35 -9.40
CA ALA A 76 -12.49 -1.82 -10.59
C ALA A 76 -13.89 -1.20 -10.64
N THR A 77 -14.45 -1.06 -11.84
CA THR A 77 -15.80 -0.53 -12.07
C THR A 77 -16.43 -1.25 -13.25
N ASP A 78 -17.74 -1.51 -13.15
CA ASP A 78 -18.58 -1.93 -14.27
C ASP A 78 -19.40 -0.76 -14.85
N ASP A 79 -19.31 0.43 -14.22
CA ASP A 79 -20.02 1.63 -14.66
C ASP A 79 -19.34 2.22 -15.92
N PRO A 80 -20.06 2.40 -17.04
CA PRO A 80 -19.50 2.90 -18.29
C PRO A 80 -19.11 4.39 -18.24
N THR A 81 -19.55 5.14 -17.23
CA THR A 81 -19.23 6.56 -17.01
C THR A 81 -18.00 6.77 -16.12
N CYS A 82 -17.45 5.67 -15.59
CA CYS A 82 -16.27 5.70 -14.74
C CYS A 82 -15.11 4.97 -15.38
N HIS A 83 -13.90 5.49 -15.20
CA HIS A 83 -12.67 4.86 -15.63
C HIS A 83 -11.66 4.84 -14.48
N VAL A 84 -10.87 3.78 -14.43
CA VAL A 84 -9.75 3.66 -13.50
C VAL A 84 -8.57 4.45 -14.07
N THR A 85 -8.02 5.39 -13.29
CA THR A 85 -6.82 6.10 -13.70
C THR A 85 -5.60 5.17 -13.69
N GLY A 86 -4.57 5.52 -14.46
CA GLY A 86 -3.27 4.85 -14.36
C GLY A 86 -2.54 5.20 -13.06
N GLU A 87 -1.48 4.45 -12.76
CA GLU A 87 -0.51 4.81 -11.73
C GLU A 87 0.30 6.05 -12.14
N ASP A 88 0.56 6.94 -11.18
CA ASP A 88 1.43 8.11 -11.36
C ASP A 88 2.70 7.94 -10.51
N LEU A 89 3.69 7.20 -11.06
CA LEU A 89 4.96 6.89 -10.38
C LEU A 89 5.84 8.11 -10.10
N SER A 90 5.45 9.30 -10.60
CA SER A 90 6.09 10.58 -10.27
C SER A 90 5.78 11.03 -8.84
N LYS A 91 4.76 10.44 -8.20
CA LYS A 91 4.32 10.74 -6.84
C LYS A 91 4.66 9.59 -5.90
N PRO A 92 4.84 9.86 -4.59
CA PRO A 92 4.99 8.81 -3.60
C PRO A 92 3.64 8.14 -3.30
N TYR A 93 3.69 6.90 -2.82
CA TYR A 93 2.51 6.26 -2.21
C TYR A 93 1.96 7.12 -1.05
N PRO A 94 0.63 7.30 -0.93
CA PRO A 94 -0.45 6.68 -1.71
C PRO A 94 -0.87 7.47 -2.97
N HIS A 95 -0.24 8.60 -3.26
CA HIS A 95 -0.67 9.50 -4.34
C HIS A 95 -0.35 9.01 -5.75
N CYS A 96 0.50 7.99 -5.88
CA CYS A 96 0.73 7.30 -7.14
C CYS A 96 -0.35 6.26 -7.47
N CYS A 97 -1.23 5.91 -6.52
CA CYS A 97 -2.18 4.83 -6.71
C CYS A 97 -3.28 5.19 -7.72
N PRO A 98 -3.78 4.20 -8.48
CA PRO A 98 -4.93 4.39 -9.35
C PRO A 98 -6.17 4.69 -8.51
N TYR A 99 -7.02 5.57 -9.02
CA TYR A 99 -8.30 5.90 -8.41
C TYR A 99 -9.40 5.86 -9.47
N LEU A 100 -10.65 5.78 -9.01
CA LEU A 100 -11.81 5.80 -9.89
C LEU A 100 -12.16 7.25 -10.23
N LYS A 101 -12.21 7.57 -11.53
CA LYS A 101 -12.68 8.85 -12.02
C LYS A 101 -13.97 8.65 -12.80
N CYS A 102 -15.04 9.31 -12.37
CA CYS A 102 -16.35 9.25 -13.03
C CYS A 102 -16.69 10.59 -13.68
N ASP A 103 -17.20 10.55 -14.90
CA ASP A 103 -17.55 11.74 -15.67
C ASP A 103 -18.83 12.43 -15.14
N ALA A 104 -19.53 11.79 -14.20
CA ALA A 104 -20.69 12.33 -13.51
C ALA A 104 -20.60 12.05 -12.00
N HIS A 105 -19.91 12.94 -11.30
CA HIS A 105 -20.11 13.42 -9.91
C HIS A 105 -18.75 13.91 -9.37
N ASP A 106 -18.43 15.18 -9.63
CA ASP A 106 -17.30 15.91 -9.03
C ASP A 106 -17.40 16.04 -7.48
N ASP A 107 -18.37 15.40 -6.83
CA ASP A 107 -18.79 15.72 -5.45
C ASP A 107 -18.68 14.56 -4.42
N LEU A 108 -18.13 13.38 -4.73
CA LEU A 108 -18.17 12.24 -3.77
C LEU A 108 -16.86 11.52 -3.43
N PHE A 109 -15.70 12.05 -3.79
CA PHE A 109 -14.42 11.56 -3.23
C PHE A 109 -13.55 12.71 -2.76
N GLU A 110 -14.03 13.43 -1.75
CA GLU A 110 -13.11 14.12 -0.85
C GLU A 110 -12.36 13.02 -0.06
N PRO A 111 -11.02 12.95 -0.12
CA PRO A 111 -10.26 12.01 0.68
C PRO A 111 -10.49 12.40 2.14
N SER A 112 -11.35 11.64 2.81
CA SER A 112 -11.66 11.77 4.22
C SER A 112 -10.36 11.60 5.03
N ILE A 113 -9.74 12.74 5.30
CA ILE A 113 -9.18 13.17 6.58
C ILE A 113 -9.05 12.00 7.55
N ILE A 114 -7.83 11.47 7.66
CA ILE A 114 -7.42 10.64 8.79
C ILE A 114 -7.40 11.59 10.01
N PRO A 115 -8.28 11.42 11.02
CA PRO A 115 -8.19 12.26 12.21
C PRO A 115 -6.92 11.90 12.99
N LYS A 116 -6.28 12.98 13.46
CA LYS A 116 -5.08 13.03 14.29
C LYS A 116 -5.29 12.41 15.66
#